data_AF-A0AAE8M6F2-F1
#
_entry.id   AF-A0AAE8M6F2-F1
#
_cell.length_a   1.000
_cell.length_b   1.000
_cell.length_c   1.000
_cell.angle_alpha   90.00
_cell.angle_beta   90.00
_cell.angle_gamma   90.00
#
_symmetry.space_group_name_H-M   'P 1'
#
loop_
_entity.id
_entity.type
_entity.pdbx_description
1 polymer ?
#
loop_
_entity_poly.entity_id
_entity_poly.type
_entity_poly.pdbx_seq_one_letter_code
_entity_poly.pdbx_strand_id
1 'polypeptide(L)'
;MVRRDPIAKLPLVVRKNLRDSWETPKQDIENRLSEILGQPWTIKVDPSALYAYAEEGTWGSTSLGDLIVGYVEGAEYQLKYFIDRNGDGVKDEINEICSAHVLTIDVDETNTISYCGVKVSSQGELVILFKEGELGTNTSSALDSNNLTKALNEAPSTVRSMSYTARASIRNEYEPNMKDVQEKLNKILGQDISIVPNFEANFEKLKSKASTDSNWEDNFGNFHFLYFEGLVSQLQYDKFGEDDMLQEALLEAMEKRAVHFRIVDQTKRSYNETVIEDGILYLQAPPTEFGSNVSQVASDLMNIL
;
A
#
# COMPACT_ATOMS: atom_id res chain seq x y z
N MET A 1 -5.10 -11.80 -25.74
CA MET A 1 -4.18 -12.08 -26.87
C MET A 1 -3.72 -13.54 -26.78
N VAL A 2 -3.27 -14.17 -27.87
CA VAL A 2 -2.70 -15.54 -27.83
C VAL A 2 -1.18 -15.45 -27.64
N ARG A 3 -0.65 -16.10 -26.60
CA ARG A 3 0.80 -16.18 -26.33
C ARG A 3 1.52 -16.89 -27.48
N ARG A 4 2.64 -16.32 -27.92
CA ARG A 4 3.55 -16.91 -28.90
C ARG A 4 4.41 -17.99 -28.26
N ASP A 5 4.66 -19.06 -29.01
CA ASP A 5 5.56 -20.13 -28.58
C ASP A 5 7.01 -19.61 -28.48
N PRO A 6 7.78 -20.04 -27.46
CA PRO A 6 9.20 -19.73 -27.37
C PRO A 6 9.98 -20.15 -28.61
N ILE A 7 10.95 -19.32 -29.02
CA ILE A 7 11.76 -19.59 -30.19
C ILE A 7 12.76 -20.71 -29.91
N ALA A 8 12.64 -21.83 -30.64
CA ALA A 8 13.49 -23.02 -30.43
C ALA A 8 14.99 -22.77 -30.59
N LYS A 9 15.39 -21.78 -31.41
CA LYS A 9 16.80 -21.43 -31.62
C LYS A 9 16.98 -19.95 -31.90
N LEU A 10 17.62 -19.26 -30.95
CA LEU A 10 17.97 -17.85 -31.09
C LEU A 10 19.07 -17.61 -32.13
N PRO A 11 19.00 -16.51 -32.92
CA PRO A 11 20.07 -16.12 -33.83
C PRO A 11 21.42 -15.96 -33.13
N LEU A 12 22.52 -16.15 -33.88
CA LEU A 12 23.87 -16.08 -33.31
C LEU A 12 24.17 -14.71 -32.68
N VAL A 13 23.75 -13.63 -33.34
CA VAL A 13 23.93 -12.25 -32.83
C VAL A 13 23.24 -12.06 -31.47
N VAL A 14 22.02 -12.57 -31.33
CA VAL A 14 21.23 -12.51 -30.10
C VAL A 14 21.86 -13.36 -29.00
N ARG A 15 22.27 -14.60 -29.31
CA ARG A 15 22.97 -15.46 -28.33
C ARG A 15 24.27 -14.85 -27.82
N LYS A 16 25.03 -14.19 -28.71
CA LYS A 16 26.26 -13.48 -28.31
C LYS A 16 25.93 -12.32 -27.36
N ASN A 17 24.92 -11.51 -27.70
CA ASN A 17 24.50 -10.40 -26.86
C ASN A 17 23.93 -10.86 -25.50
N LEU A 18 23.16 -11.94 -25.45
CA LEU A 18 22.70 -12.54 -24.20
C LEU A 18 23.88 -12.93 -23.30
N ARG A 19 24.87 -13.64 -23.86
CA ARG A 19 26.07 -14.04 -23.11
C ARG A 19 26.82 -12.82 -22.54
N ASP A 20 27.09 -11.85 -23.40
CA ASP A 20 27.95 -10.72 -23.08
C ASP A 20 27.25 -9.72 -22.15
N SER A 21 25.99 -9.39 -22.42
CA SER A 21 25.25 -8.33 -21.73
C SER A 21 24.36 -8.81 -20.59
N TRP A 22 23.86 -10.05 -20.63
CA TRP A 22 22.94 -10.55 -19.60
C TRP A 22 23.56 -11.63 -18.72
N GLU A 23 24.01 -12.74 -19.30
CA GLU A 23 24.51 -13.89 -18.53
C GLU A 23 25.75 -13.56 -17.71
N THR A 24 26.67 -12.76 -18.26
CA THR A 24 27.92 -12.36 -17.59
C THR A 24 27.67 -11.49 -16.35
N PRO A 25 26.89 -10.39 -16.40
CA PRO A 25 26.64 -9.56 -15.21
C PRO A 25 25.49 -10.07 -14.32
N LYS A 26 24.73 -11.09 -14.72
CA LYS A 26 23.51 -11.53 -14.02
C LYS A 26 23.68 -11.67 -12.50
N GLN A 27 24.76 -12.31 -12.05
CA GLN A 27 24.98 -12.54 -10.63
C GLN A 27 25.15 -11.24 -9.84
N ASP A 28 25.84 -10.25 -10.41
CA ASP A 28 26.03 -8.95 -9.77
C ASP A 28 24.71 -8.19 -9.68
N ILE A 29 23.86 -8.31 -10.70
CA ILE A 29 22.51 -7.74 -10.72
C ILE A 29 21.62 -8.42 -9.65
N GLU A 30 21.63 -9.75 -9.56
CA GLU A 30 20.89 -10.48 -8.50
C GLU A 30 21.34 -10.06 -7.10
N ASN A 31 22.64 -9.82 -6.91
CA ASN A 31 23.18 -9.35 -5.63
C ASN A 31 22.66 -7.95 -5.28
N ARG A 32 22.63 -7.01 -6.23
CA ARG A 32 22.09 -5.66 -6.01
C ARG A 32 20.60 -5.69 -5.70
N LEU A 33 19.81 -6.46 -6.45
CA LEU A 33 18.39 -6.64 -6.17
C LEU A 33 18.16 -7.20 -4.75
N SER A 34 18.95 -8.21 -4.37
CA SER A 34 18.90 -8.80 -3.03
C SER A 34 19.27 -7.81 -1.93
N GLU A 35 20.26 -6.94 -2.17
CA GLU A 35 20.65 -5.88 -1.25
C GLU A 35 19.54 -4.83 -1.08
N ILE A 36 18.91 -4.39 -2.18
CA ILE A 36 17.79 -3.44 -2.15
C ILE A 36 16.63 -4.00 -1.32
N LEU A 37 16.31 -5.28 -1.49
CA LEU A 37 15.18 -5.94 -0.83
C LEU A 37 15.53 -6.56 0.52
N GLY A 38 16.80 -6.51 0.93
CA GLY A 38 17.27 -6.97 2.25
C GLY A 38 17.34 -8.50 2.43
N GLN A 39 17.12 -9.29 1.38
CA GLN A 39 17.18 -10.76 1.43
C GLN A 39 17.44 -11.35 0.03
N PRO A 40 17.78 -12.65 -0.10
CA PRO A 40 18.12 -13.24 -1.39
C PRO A 40 16.96 -13.25 -2.38
N TRP A 41 17.18 -12.64 -3.55
CA TRP A 41 16.30 -12.65 -4.71
C TRP A 41 17.02 -13.20 -5.93
N THR A 42 16.27 -13.85 -6.83
CA THR A 42 16.81 -14.38 -8.10
C THR A 42 16.07 -13.81 -9.29
N ILE A 43 16.70 -13.85 -10.46
CA ILE A 43 16.10 -13.37 -11.71
C ILE A 43 15.96 -14.54 -12.69
N LYS A 44 14.74 -14.83 -13.11
CA LYS A 44 14.39 -15.96 -13.97
C LYS A 44 13.69 -15.47 -15.24
N VAL A 45 14.47 -15.03 -16.22
CA VAL A 45 13.95 -14.62 -17.53
C VAL A 45 14.17 -15.74 -18.53
N ASP A 46 13.16 -16.02 -19.38
CA ASP A 46 13.29 -16.91 -20.54
C ASP A 46 13.52 -16.07 -21.82
N PRO A 47 14.76 -15.96 -22.32
CA PRO A 47 15.04 -15.17 -23.52
C PRO A 47 14.36 -15.74 -24.77
N SER A 48 14.10 -17.04 -24.82
CA SER A 48 13.46 -17.67 -25.99
C SER A 48 11.99 -17.28 -26.08
N ALA A 49 11.31 -17.18 -24.94
CA ALA A 49 9.95 -16.66 -24.84
C ALA A 49 9.88 -15.17 -25.19
N LEU A 50 10.82 -14.35 -24.69
CA LEU A 50 10.87 -12.92 -25.01
C LEU A 50 11.16 -12.67 -26.49
N TYR A 51 12.12 -13.39 -27.08
CA TYR A 51 12.51 -13.20 -28.47
C TYR A 51 11.37 -13.48 -29.46
N ALA A 52 10.36 -14.27 -29.08
CA ALA A 52 9.17 -14.49 -29.90
C ALA A 52 8.40 -13.18 -30.19
N TYR A 53 8.63 -12.13 -29.39
CA TYR A 53 8.03 -10.80 -29.52
C TYR A 53 9.00 -9.72 -30.02
N ALA A 54 10.25 -10.07 -30.34
CA ALA A 54 11.22 -9.14 -30.86
C ALA A 54 11.00 -8.90 -32.36
N GLU A 55 10.41 -7.75 -32.72
CA GLU A 55 10.15 -7.38 -34.11
C GLU A 55 11.43 -6.92 -34.84
N GLU A 56 11.50 -7.15 -36.14
CA GLU A 56 12.67 -6.75 -36.95
C GLU A 56 12.94 -5.23 -36.82
N GLY A 57 14.20 -4.86 -36.58
CA GLY A 57 14.62 -3.47 -36.42
C GLY A 57 14.39 -2.89 -35.02
N THR A 58 13.81 -3.65 -34.08
CA THR A 58 13.67 -3.23 -32.67
C THR A 58 14.88 -3.60 -31.82
N TRP A 59 14.97 -3.02 -30.62
CA TRP A 59 16.05 -3.28 -29.67
C TRP A 59 16.25 -4.79 -29.38
N GLY A 60 15.15 -5.52 -29.17
CA GLY A 60 15.19 -6.96 -28.88
C GLY A 60 15.65 -7.84 -30.04
N SER A 61 15.61 -7.34 -31.30
CA SER A 61 15.91 -8.14 -32.49
C SER A 61 17.38 -8.57 -32.60
N THR A 62 18.29 -7.74 -32.06
CA THR A 62 19.74 -8.02 -32.01
C THR A 62 20.33 -7.92 -30.61
N SER A 63 19.70 -7.15 -29.72
CA SER A 63 20.25 -6.75 -28.41
C SER A 63 19.34 -7.18 -27.24
N LEU A 64 18.85 -8.41 -27.30
CA LEU A 64 17.93 -8.95 -26.30
C LEU A 64 18.51 -8.98 -24.87
N GLY A 65 19.81 -9.25 -24.72
CA GLY A 65 20.47 -9.21 -23.41
C GLY A 65 20.48 -7.81 -22.81
N ASP A 66 20.83 -6.79 -23.61
CA ASP A 66 20.77 -5.39 -23.18
C ASP A 66 19.33 -4.99 -22.79
N LEU A 67 18.33 -5.47 -23.54
CA LEU A 67 16.92 -5.22 -23.27
C LEU A 67 16.49 -5.82 -21.92
N ILE A 68 16.90 -7.05 -21.63
CA ILE A 68 16.61 -7.70 -20.33
C ILE A 68 17.24 -6.88 -19.21
N VAL A 69 18.51 -6.48 -19.35
CA VAL A 69 19.19 -5.60 -18.38
C VAL A 69 18.42 -4.29 -18.19
N GLY A 70 17.97 -3.66 -19.27
CA GLY A 70 17.20 -2.40 -19.20
C GLY A 70 15.90 -2.50 -18.41
N TYR A 71 15.20 -3.64 -18.45
CA TYR A 71 14.04 -3.89 -17.58
C TYR A 71 14.43 -4.13 -16.13
N VAL A 72 15.45 -4.95 -15.91
CA VAL A 72 15.87 -5.35 -14.57
C VAL A 72 16.47 -4.16 -13.81
N GLU A 73 17.38 -3.39 -14.41
CA GLU A 73 17.94 -2.18 -13.79
C GLU A 73 16.87 -1.10 -13.59
N GLY A 74 15.89 -1.04 -14.50
CA GLY A 74 14.68 -0.23 -14.30
C GLY A 74 13.91 -0.64 -13.05
N ALA A 75 13.71 -1.94 -12.84
CA ALA A 75 13.07 -2.47 -11.64
C ALA A 75 13.89 -2.19 -10.38
N GLU A 76 15.22 -2.38 -10.40
CA GLU A 76 16.12 -2.06 -9.29
C GLU A 76 15.98 -0.59 -8.87
N TYR A 77 16.03 0.33 -9.85
CA TYR A 77 15.89 1.76 -9.61
C TYR A 77 14.54 2.12 -8.98
N GLN A 78 13.44 1.59 -9.53
CA GLN A 78 12.10 1.90 -9.03
C GLN A 78 11.84 1.30 -7.65
N LEU A 79 12.30 0.07 -7.39
CA LEU A 79 12.20 -0.56 -6.06
C LEU A 79 12.97 0.26 -5.03
N LYS A 80 14.21 0.66 -5.35
CA LYS A 80 14.99 1.53 -4.47
C LYS A 80 14.27 2.85 -4.19
N TYR A 81 13.78 3.53 -5.23
CA TYR A 81 13.05 4.78 -5.07
C TYR A 81 11.77 4.62 -4.22
N PHE A 82 11.02 3.55 -4.46
CA PHE A 82 9.79 3.24 -3.73
C PHE A 82 10.07 2.98 -2.25
N ILE A 83 11.14 2.24 -1.95
CA ILE A 83 11.60 1.95 -0.60
C ILE A 83 12.06 3.22 0.11
N ASP A 84 12.94 4.01 -0.53
CA ASP A 84 13.46 5.26 0.06
C ASP A 84 12.32 6.24 0.42
N ARG A 85 11.22 6.21 -0.35
CA ARG A 85 10.04 7.06 -0.12
C ARG A 85 9.11 6.56 0.98
N ASN A 86 8.97 5.24 1.15
CA ASN A 86 7.99 4.63 2.07
C ASN A 86 8.63 4.06 3.35
N GLY A 87 9.96 4.11 3.49
CA GLY A 87 10.70 3.62 4.64
C GLY A 87 10.97 2.11 4.61
N ASP A 88 11.91 1.66 5.43
CA ASP A 88 12.43 0.28 5.37
C ASP A 88 11.38 -0.81 5.63
N GLY A 89 10.32 -0.51 6.40
CA GLY A 89 9.24 -1.48 6.69
C GLY A 89 8.48 -1.95 5.45
N VAL A 90 8.60 -1.24 4.32
CA VAL A 90 8.02 -1.68 3.04
C VAL A 90 8.77 -2.87 2.42
N LYS A 91 10.05 -3.06 2.74
CA LYS A 91 10.86 -4.18 2.22
C LYS A 91 10.28 -5.51 2.67
N ASP A 92 10.02 -5.65 3.96
CA ASP A 92 9.45 -6.85 4.56
C ASP A 92 8.09 -7.19 3.95
N GLU A 93 7.29 -6.17 3.67
CA GLU A 93 5.99 -6.32 3.06
C GLU A 93 6.08 -6.75 1.58
N ILE A 94 6.98 -6.17 0.79
CA ILE A 94 7.25 -6.61 -0.58
C ILE A 94 7.72 -8.07 -0.58
N ASN A 95 8.61 -8.44 0.33
CA ASN A 95 9.13 -9.78 0.49
C ASN A 95 8.05 -10.81 0.86
N GLU A 96 7.13 -10.45 1.76
CA GLU A 96 6.01 -11.31 2.13
C GLU A 96 5.01 -11.50 0.99
N ILE A 97 4.69 -10.43 0.25
CA ILE A 97 3.76 -10.47 -0.87
C ILE A 97 4.38 -11.22 -2.06
N CYS A 98 5.65 -10.94 -2.36
CA CYS A 98 6.41 -11.59 -3.43
C CYS A 98 7.21 -12.77 -2.88
N SER A 99 6.51 -13.72 -2.25
CA SER A 99 7.09 -14.81 -1.47
C SER A 99 8.01 -15.76 -2.24
N ALA A 100 7.99 -15.74 -3.57
CA ALA A 100 8.92 -16.53 -4.37
C ALA A 100 10.34 -15.92 -4.39
N HIS A 101 10.46 -14.62 -4.14
CA HIS A 101 11.69 -13.84 -4.27
C HIS A 101 12.33 -14.02 -5.66
N VAL A 102 11.48 -13.98 -6.69
CA VAL A 102 11.85 -14.09 -8.10
C VAL A 102 11.36 -12.86 -8.84
N LEU A 103 12.27 -12.22 -9.58
CA LEU A 103 11.94 -11.24 -10.61
C LEU A 103 11.96 -11.94 -11.99
N THR A 104 10.95 -11.69 -12.81
CA THR A 104 10.88 -12.20 -14.18
C THR A 104 10.23 -11.19 -15.13
N ILE A 105 10.23 -11.48 -16.43
CA ILE A 105 9.66 -10.66 -17.49
C ILE A 105 8.74 -11.55 -18.34
N ASP A 106 7.52 -11.09 -18.60
CA ASP A 106 6.54 -11.82 -19.40
C ASP A 106 5.63 -10.88 -20.22
N VAL A 107 4.90 -11.43 -21.18
CA VAL A 107 3.94 -10.67 -21.98
C VAL A 107 2.64 -10.44 -21.21
N ASP A 108 2.03 -9.27 -21.39
CA ASP A 108 0.67 -9.01 -20.90
C ASP A 108 -0.39 -9.65 -21.81
N GLU A 109 -0.85 -10.83 -21.42
CA GLU A 109 -1.91 -11.56 -22.13
C GLU A 109 -3.29 -10.90 -21.99
N THR A 110 -3.47 -10.06 -20.96
CA THR A 110 -4.73 -9.39 -20.61
C THR A 110 -4.93 -8.09 -21.37
N ASN A 111 -3.86 -7.54 -21.96
CA ASN A 111 -3.85 -6.26 -22.70
C ASN A 111 -4.44 -5.11 -21.87
N THR A 112 -4.05 -5.05 -20.60
CA THR A 112 -4.47 -4.04 -19.62
C THR A 112 -3.43 -2.94 -19.41
N ILE A 113 -2.18 -3.19 -19.81
CA ILE A 113 -1.09 -2.19 -19.72
C ILE A 113 -0.87 -1.46 -21.04
N SER A 114 -0.35 -0.24 -20.99
CA SER A 114 -0.12 0.58 -22.19
C SER A 114 1.12 0.16 -22.97
N TYR A 115 2.25 -0.09 -22.30
CA TYR A 115 3.51 -0.52 -22.90
C TYR A 115 4.25 -1.51 -21.99
N CYS A 116 4.45 -1.16 -20.71
CA CYS A 116 4.99 -2.04 -19.69
C CYS A 116 4.31 -1.79 -18.34
N GLY A 117 4.53 -2.69 -17.39
CA GLY A 117 3.93 -2.65 -16.05
C GLY A 117 4.49 -3.77 -15.18
N VAL A 118 3.83 -4.04 -14.06
CA VAL A 118 4.22 -5.12 -13.15
C VAL A 118 2.98 -5.80 -12.58
N LYS A 119 3.10 -7.09 -12.25
CA LYS A 119 2.13 -7.83 -11.43
C LYS A 119 2.85 -8.73 -10.43
N VAL A 120 2.13 -9.19 -9.42
CA VAL A 120 2.54 -10.30 -8.58
C VAL A 120 1.81 -11.56 -9.07
N SER A 121 2.56 -12.62 -9.38
CA SER A 121 1.97 -13.89 -9.85
C SER A 121 1.30 -14.66 -8.70
N SER A 122 0.47 -15.65 -9.04
CA SER A 122 -0.10 -16.58 -8.05
C SER A 122 0.94 -17.38 -7.25
N GLN A 123 2.17 -17.44 -7.76
CA GLN A 123 3.30 -18.11 -7.13
C GLN A 123 4.10 -17.15 -6.24
N GLY A 124 3.73 -15.86 -6.19
CA GLY A 124 4.44 -14.83 -5.44
C GLY A 124 5.68 -14.30 -6.17
N GLU A 125 5.73 -14.37 -7.51
CA GLU A 125 6.82 -13.79 -8.30
C GLU A 125 6.49 -12.35 -8.67
N LEU A 126 7.51 -11.48 -8.71
CA LEU A 126 7.38 -10.14 -9.25
C LEU A 126 7.62 -10.20 -10.77
N VAL A 127 6.57 -9.97 -11.55
CA VAL A 127 6.59 -10.15 -13.01
C VAL A 127 6.50 -8.80 -13.69
N ILE A 128 7.59 -8.38 -14.32
CA ILE A 128 7.59 -7.27 -15.27
C ILE A 128 6.75 -7.70 -16.48
N LEU A 129 5.81 -6.87 -16.87
CA LEU A 129 4.96 -7.11 -18.04
C LEU A 129 5.33 -6.16 -19.16
N PHE A 130 5.30 -6.66 -20.39
CA PHE A 130 5.32 -5.84 -21.60
C PHE A 130 4.10 -6.15 -22.47
N LYS A 131 3.58 -5.14 -23.16
CA LYS A 131 2.51 -5.31 -24.14
C LYS A 131 3.11 -5.82 -25.46
N GLU A 132 2.38 -6.67 -26.18
CA GLU A 132 2.78 -7.08 -27.52
C GLU A 132 2.97 -5.84 -28.44
N GLY A 133 4.08 -5.83 -29.18
CA GLY A 133 4.52 -4.69 -29.99
C GLY A 133 5.33 -3.63 -29.21
N GLU A 134 5.39 -3.71 -27.89
CA GLU A 134 6.05 -2.72 -27.01
C GLU A 134 7.22 -3.32 -26.20
N LEU A 135 7.77 -4.46 -26.64
CA LEU A 135 8.92 -5.09 -25.99
C LEU A 135 10.14 -4.16 -26.05
N GLY A 136 10.55 -3.66 -24.88
CA GLY A 136 11.71 -2.76 -24.73
C GLY A 136 11.32 -1.28 -24.68
N THR A 137 10.03 -0.95 -24.73
CA THR A 137 9.54 0.42 -24.58
C THR A 137 9.50 0.82 -23.11
N ASN A 138 10.13 1.95 -22.75
CA ASN A 138 10.08 2.57 -21.41
C ASN A 138 10.33 1.57 -20.27
N THR A 139 11.38 0.75 -20.40
CA THR A 139 11.66 -0.37 -19.48
C THR A 139 11.79 0.07 -18.02
N SER A 140 12.26 1.31 -17.78
CA SER A 140 12.40 1.91 -16.45
C SER A 140 11.08 2.30 -15.78
N SER A 141 9.95 2.30 -16.50
CA SER A 141 8.63 2.66 -15.97
C SER A 141 7.79 1.46 -15.53
N ALA A 142 8.26 0.23 -15.79
CA ALA A 142 7.49 -0.99 -15.50
C ALA A 142 7.06 -1.09 -14.03
N LEU A 143 7.97 -0.73 -13.11
CA LEU A 143 7.76 -0.76 -11.67
C LEU A 143 7.58 0.63 -11.06
N ASP A 144 7.14 1.63 -11.84
CA ASP A 144 6.85 2.94 -11.25
C ASP A 144 5.91 2.82 -10.03
N SER A 145 5.90 3.85 -9.17
CA SER A 145 5.20 3.75 -7.88
C SER A 145 3.72 3.41 -8.02
N ASN A 146 3.06 3.80 -9.12
CA ASN A 146 1.65 3.48 -9.35
C ASN A 146 1.48 2.01 -9.76
N ASN A 147 2.29 1.53 -10.70
CA ASN A 147 2.28 0.14 -11.16
C ASN A 147 2.62 -0.82 -10.02
N LEU A 148 3.65 -0.51 -9.23
CA LEU A 148 4.05 -1.36 -8.10
C LEU A 148 2.98 -1.38 -7.00
N THR A 149 2.42 -0.23 -6.62
CA THR A 149 1.33 -0.17 -5.62
C THR A 149 0.12 -0.99 -6.08
N LYS A 150 -0.26 -0.85 -7.36
CA LYS A 150 -1.34 -1.65 -7.94
C LYS A 150 -1.03 -3.14 -7.87
N ALA A 151 0.16 -3.56 -8.28
CA ALA A 151 0.58 -4.96 -8.25
C ALA A 151 0.56 -5.56 -6.83
N LEU A 152 0.99 -4.79 -5.81
CA LEU A 152 0.97 -5.22 -4.42
C LEU A 152 -0.47 -5.35 -3.86
N ASN A 153 -1.39 -4.48 -4.29
CA ASN A 153 -2.80 -4.55 -3.91
C ASN A 153 -3.55 -5.70 -4.58
N GLU A 154 -3.25 -5.97 -5.85
CA GLU A 154 -3.88 -7.04 -6.64
C GLU A 154 -3.25 -8.42 -6.38
N ALA A 155 -2.12 -8.45 -5.67
CA ALA A 155 -1.44 -9.68 -5.33
C ALA A 155 -2.40 -10.66 -4.64
N PRO A 156 -2.39 -11.94 -5.02
CA PRO A 156 -3.23 -12.97 -4.41
C PRO A 156 -2.71 -13.28 -2.99
N SER A 157 -2.99 -12.41 -2.04
CA SER A 157 -2.59 -12.58 -0.64
C SER A 157 -3.78 -13.03 0.21
N THR A 158 -3.59 -14.15 0.90
CA THR A 158 -4.40 -14.55 2.06
C THR A 158 -3.75 -14.11 3.38
N VAL A 159 -2.61 -13.41 3.32
CA VAL A 159 -1.74 -13.18 4.48
C VAL A 159 -2.16 -11.91 5.23
N ARG A 160 -2.72 -10.93 4.54
CA ARG A 160 -3.17 -9.67 5.15
C ARG A 160 -4.59 -9.31 4.73
N SER A 161 -5.37 -8.86 5.71
CA SER A 161 -6.80 -8.52 5.55
C SER A 161 -7.03 -7.22 4.78
N MET A 162 -6.15 -6.24 4.94
CA MET A 162 -6.26 -4.93 4.28
C MET A 162 -5.50 -4.89 2.95
N SER A 163 -5.63 -3.82 2.18
CA SER A 163 -4.77 -3.57 1.02
C SER A 163 -3.40 -3.06 1.45
N TYR A 164 -2.43 -3.10 0.52
CA TYR A 164 -1.14 -2.43 0.72
C TYR A 164 -1.33 -0.92 0.92
N THR A 165 -2.18 -0.28 0.10
CA THR A 165 -2.46 1.16 0.20
C THR A 165 -2.93 1.57 1.59
N ALA A 166 -3.93 0.88 2.15
CA ALA A 166 -4.46 1.19 3.47
C ALA A 166 -3.40 1.00 4.57
N ARG A 167 -2.61 -0.08 4.50
CA ARG A 167 -1.50 -0.32 5.44
C ARG A 167 -0.40 0.72 5.34
N ALA A 168 -0.04 1.12 4.13
CA ALA A 168 0.94 2.18 3.91
C ALA A 168 0.43 3.51 4.49
N SER A 169 -0.85 3.84 4.30
CA SER A 169 -1.48 5.01 4.92
C SER A 169 -1.40 4.96 6.45
N ILE A 170 -1.67 3.81 7.08
CA ILE A 170 -1.51 3.63 8.55
C ILE A 170 -0.06 3.87 8.98
N ARG A 171 0.88 3.18 8.35
CA ARG A 171 2.31 3.25 8.69
C ARG A 171 2.89 4.66 8.54
N ASN A 172 2.46 5.39 7.51
CA ASN A 172 3.04 6.69 7.17
C ASN A 172 2.32 7.85 7.87
N GLU A 173 1.00 7.76 8.10
CA GLU A 173 0.18 8.90 8.55
C GLU A 173 -0.44 8.69 9.94
N TYR A 174 -0.70 7.45 10.36
CA TYR A 174 -1.28 7.18 11.67
C TYR A 174 -0.22 6.92 12.74
N GLU A 175 0.60 5.88 12.53
CA GLU A 175 1.56 5.40 13.53
C GLU A 175 2.53 6.49 14.04
N PRO A 176 3.11 7.36 13.17
CA PRO A 176 4.06 8.37 13.63
C PRO A 176 3.42 9.46 14.50
N ASN A 177 2.12 9.70 14.34
CA ASN A 177 1.43 10.84 14.95
C ASN A 177 0.63 10.47 16.22
N MET A 178 0.30 9.19 16.39
CA MET A 178 -0.60 8.77 17.47
C MET A 178 -0.03 8.86 18.88
N LYS A 179 1.30 8.87 19.03
CA LYS A 179 1.93 9.07 20.34
C LYS A 179 1.54 10.41 20.94
N ASP A 180 1.59 11.48 20.15
CA ASP A 180 1.24 12.83 20.60
C ASP A 180 -0.25 12.94 20.95
N VAL A 181 -1.11 12.28 20.17
CA VAL A 181 -2.56 12.22 20.45
C VAL A 181 -2.82 11.49 21.77
N GLN A 182 -2.18 10.34 21.98
CA GLN A 182 -2.29 9.55 23.21
C GLN A 182 -1.85 10.33 24.45
N GLU A 183 -0.70 11.02 24.37
CA GLU A 183 -0.17 11.83 25.47
C GLU A 183 -1.08 13.01 25.81
N LYS A 184 -1.60 13.72 24.80
CA LYS A 184 -2.54 14.83 25.01
C LYS A 184 -3.84 14.33 25.65
N LEU A 185 -4.40 13.23 25.17
CA LEU A 185 -5.62 12.65 25.72
C LEU A 185 -5.45 12.24 27.18
N ASN A 186 -4.38 11.51 27.51
CA ASN A 186 -4.11 11.07 28.88
C ASN A 186 -3.88 12.26 29.81
N LYS A 187 -3.20 13.31 29.33
CA LYS A 187 -3.00 14.54 30.10
C LYS A 187 -4.32 15.25 30.39
N ILE A 188 -5.21 15.38 29.39
CA ILE A 188 -6.51 16.04 29.56
C ILE A 188 -7.38 15.27 30.56
N LEU A 189 -7.34 13.93 30.54
CA LEU A 189 -8.20 13.08 31.36
C LEU A 189 -7.54 12.56 32.65
N GLY A 190 -6.30 12.99 32.92
CA GLY A 190 -5.55 12.67 34.13
C GLY A 190 -5.19 11.19 34.32
N GLN A 191 -5.40 10.34 33.32
CA GLN A 191 -5.12 8.90 33.38
C GLN A 191 -4.93 8.29 32.00
N ASP A 192 -4.49 7.03 31.98
CA ASP A 192 -4.28 6.30 30.72
C ASP A 192 -5.61 5.86 30.10
N ILE A 193 -5.81 6.25 28.84
CA ILE A 193 -6.98 5.90 28.03
C ILE A 193 -6.56 5.00 26.87
N SER A 194 -7.25 3.89 26.67
CA SER A 194 -6.99 3.02 25.52
C SER A 194 -7.56 3.63 24.23
N ILE A 195 -6.73 3.78 23.20
CA ILE A 195 -7.19 4.18 21.86
C ILE A 195 -7.22 2.94 20.95
N VAL A 196 -8.39 2.65 20.38
CA VAL A 196 -8.62 1.48 19.51
C VAL A 196 -9.16 1.93 18.14
N PRO A 197 -8.33 1.93 17.08
CA PRO A 197 -8.74 2.41 15.76
C PRO A 197 -9.69 1.47 15.01
N ASN A 198 -9.72 0.17 15.34
CA ASN A 198 -10.51 -0.87 14.66
C ASN A 198 -10.27 -0.96 13.14
N PHE A 199 -9.01 -0.87 12.69
CA PHE A 199 -8.64 -0.81 11.28
C PHE A 199 -9.28 -1.89 10.42
N GLU A 200 -9.14 -3.17 10.77
CA GLU A 200 -9.62 -4.27 9.93
C GLU A 200 -11.15 -4.24 9.77
N ALA A 201 -11.88 -3.99 10.86
CA ALA A 201 -13.34 -3.92 10.83
C ALA A 201 -13.83 -2.72 10.00
N ASN A 202 -13.12 -1.58 10.09
CA ASN A 202 -13.44 -0.38 9.34
C ASN A 202 -13.12 -0.55 7.85
N PHE A 203 -11.98 -1.16 7.53
CA PHE A 203 -11.56 -1.47 6.17
C PHE A 203 -12.60 -2.35 5.46
N GLU A 204 -13.07 -3.42 6.09
CA GLU A 204 -14.09 -4.31 5.51
C GLU A 204 -15.42 -3.59 5.25
N LYS A 205 -15.85 -2.71 6.17
CA LYS A 205 -17.06 -1.91 5.98
C LYS A 205 -16.92 -0.87 4.87
N LEU A 206 -15.76 -0.22 4.76
CA LEU A 206 -15.51 0.77 3.72
C LEU A 206 -15.36 0.12 2.35
N LYS A 207 -14.60 -0.97 2.24
CA LYS A 207 -14.44 -1.73 1.00
C LYS A 207 -15.76 -2.18 0.38
N SER A 208 -16.78 -2.44 1.20
CA SER A 208 -18.10 -2.88 0.75
C SER A 208 -19.10 -1.74 0.48
N LYS A 209 -18.91 -0.55 1.05
CA LYS A 209 -19.94 0.53 1.07
C LYS A 209 -19.44 1.94 0.73
N ALA A 210 -18.13 2.16 0.66
CA ALA A 210 -17.58 3.45 0.27
C ALA A 210 -17.87 3.74 -1.20
N SER A 211 -17.89 5.03 -1.55
CA SER A 211 -17.98 5.45 -2.96
C SER A 211 -16.77 4.94 -3.73
N THR A 212 -16.98 4.47 -4.97
CA THR A 212 -15.87 4.07 -5.85
C THR A 212 -14.94 5.23 -6.21
N ASP A 213 -15.43 6.46 -6.11
CA ASP A 213 -14.69 7.67 -6.44
C ASP A 213 -14.00 8.31 -5.21
N SER A 214 -14.14 7.73 -4.01
CA SER A 214 -13.46 8.27 -2.83
C SER A 214 -12.03 7.77 -2.71
N ASN A 215 -11.10 8.69 -2.40
CA ASN A 215 -9.70 8.40 -2.11
C ASN A 215 -9.50 7.90 -0.66
N TRP A 216 -10.51 7.20 -0.13
CA TRP A 216 -10.55 6.81 1.29
C TRP A 216 -9.42 5.85 1.66
N GLU A 217 -9.03 4.99 0.72
CA GLU A 217 -8.03 3.95 0.96
C GLU A 217 -6.63 4.55 1.08
N ASP A 218 -6.30 5.52 0.21
CA ASP A 218 -5.05 6.29 0.28
C ASP A 218 -4.95 7.10 1.59
N ASN A 219 -6.09 7.56 2.10
CA ASN A 219 -6.18 8.37 3.32
C ASN A 219 -6.60 7.56 4.56
N PHE A 220 -6.60 6.23 4.48
CA PHE A 220 -7.19 5.38 5.52
C PHE A 220 -6.58 5.63 6.90
N GLY A 221 -5.25 5.65 6.99
CA GLY A 221 -4.53 5.94 8.24
C GLY A 221 -4.71 7.39 8.69
N ASN A 222 -4.52 8.33 7.76
CA ASN A 222 -4.66 9.77 8.03
C ASN A 222 -6.05 10.11 8.61
N PHE A 223 -7.14 9.61 8.03
CA PHE A 223 -8.48 9.87 8.52
C PHE A 223 -8.71 9.30 9.92
N HIS A 224 -8.23 8.08 10.22
CA HIS A 224 -8.29 7.56 11.59
C HIS A 224 -7.56 8.48 12.58
N PHE A 225 -6.35 8.93 12.22
CA PHE A 225 -5.58 9.86 13.03
C PHE A 225 -6.37 11.15 13.29
N LEU A 226 -6.93 11.76 12.25
CA LEU A 226 -7.66 13.01 12.35
C LEU A 226 -8.94 12.91 13.20
N TYR A 227 -9.61 11.75 13.26
CA TYR A 227 -10.74 11.58 14.18
C TYR A 227 -10.29 11.66 15.65
N PHE A 228 -9.18 11.00 16.02
CA PHE A 228 -8.67 11.06 17.38
C PHE A 228 -8.07 12.44 17.71
N GLU A 229 -7.40 13.08 16.75
CA GLU A 229 -6.94 14.47 16.91
C GLU A 229 -8.13 15.43 17.07
N GLY A 230 -9.22 15.21 16.33
CA GLY A 230 -10.47 15.96 16.45
C GLY A 230 -11.08 15.85 17.85
N LEU A 231 -11.09 14.64 18.45
CA LEU A 231 -11.51 14.45 19.83
C LEU A 231 -10.65 15.28 20.80
N VAL A 232 -9.32 15.17 20.71
CA VAL A 232 -8.41 15.91 21.60
C VAL A 232 -8.63 17.42 21.46
N SER A 233 -8.76 17.91 20.22
CA SER A 233 -8.99 19.32 19.93
C SER A 233 -10.28 19.82 20.58
N GLN A 234 -11.36 19.05 20.51
CA GLN A 234 -12.63 19.39 21.13
C GLN A 234 -12.54 19.40 22.66
N LEU A 235 -11.90 18.40 23.26
CA LEU A 235 -11.72 18.34 24.72
C LEU A 235 -10.92 19.53 25.25
N GLN A 236 -9.92 19.99 24.49
CA GLN A 236 -9.16 21.20 24.81
C GLN A 236 -10.03 22.45 24.68
N TYR A 237 -10.84 22.54 23.62
CA TYR A 237 -11.74 23.67 23.41
C TYR A 237 -12.77 23.81 24.54
N ASP A 238 -13.36 22.69 24.98
CA ASP A 238 -14.33 22.62 26.08
C ASP A 238 -13.68 22.62 27.46
N LYS A 239 -12.34 22.68 27.54
CA LYS A 239 -11.54 22.79 28.76
C LYS A 239 -11.66 21.62 29.73
N PHE A 240 -11.81 20.39 29.23
CA PHE A 240 -11.84 19.17 30.06
C PHE A 240 -10.57 18.99 30.92
N GLY A 241 -9.43 19.55 30.50
CA GLY A 241 -8.18 19.50 31.28
C GLY A 241 -8.07 20.55 32.38
N GLU A 242 -9.04 21.46 32.50
CA GLU A 242 -9.08 22.55 33.48
C GLU A 242 -10.33 22.50 34.38
N ASP A 243 -11.28 21.60 34.09
CA ASP A 243 -12.55 21.46 34.80
C ASP A 243 -12.75 20.03 35.28
N ASP A 244 -12.61 19.83 36.58
CA ASP A 244 -12.71 18.51 37.23
C ASP A 244 -14.10 17.88 37.02
N MET A 245 -15.19 18.68 36.95
CA MET A 245 -16.53 18.13 36.75
C MET A 245 -16.71 17.55 35.34
N LEU A 246 -16.16 18.23 34.32
CA LEU A 246 -16.20 17.72 32.95
C LEU A 246 -15.34 16.45 32.81
N GLN A 247 -14.16 16.47 33.41
CA GLN A 247 -13.26 15.31 33.42
C GLN A 247 -13.93 14.11 34.09
N GLU A 248 -14.47 14.28 35.29
CA GLU A 248 -15.16 13.25 36.05
C GLU A 248 -16.38 12.71 35.28
N ALA A 249 -17.24 13.59 34.76
CA ALA A 249 -18.45 13.18 34.03
C ALA A 249 -18.13 12.31 32.82
N LEU A 250 -17.12 12.70 32.01
CA LEU A 250 -16.68 11.88 30.89
C LEU A 250 -16.15 10.53 31.38
N LEU A 251 -15.24 10.55 32.34
CA LEU A 251 -14.65 9.32 32.87
C LEU A 251 -15.71 8.38 33.46
N GLU A 252 -16.71 8.88 34.18
CA GLU A 252 -17.81 8.05 34.66
C GLU A 252 -18.58 7.39 33.50
N ALA A 253 -18.84 8.14 32.44
CA ALA A 253 -19.57 7.63 31.28
C ALA A 253 -18.75 6.61 30.45
N MET A 254 -17.43 6.80 30.33
CA MET A 254 -16.51 5.82 29.72
C MET A 254 -15.81 4.93 30.75
N GLU A 255 -16.58 4.16 31.53
CA GLU A 255 -16.08 3.25 32.58
C GLU A 255 -14.95 2.31 32.14
N LYS A 256 -14.92 1.90 30.85
CA LYS A 256 -13.88 1.02 30.31
C LYS A 256 -12.60 1.75 29.92
N ARG A 257 -12.55 3.07 30.08
CA ARG A 257 -11.39 3.93 29.78
C ARG A 257 -10.86 3.72 28.36
N ALA A 258 -11.76 3.61 27.39
CA ALA A 258 -11.41 3.37 26.00
C ALA A 258 -12.15 4.31 25.05
N VAL A 259 -11.43 4.73 24.01
CA VAL A 259 -11.96 5.45 22.86
C VAL A 259 -11.76 4.60 21.62
N HIS A 260 -12.84 4.32 20.91
CA HIS A 260 -12.84 3.50 19.71
C HIS A 260 -13.24 4.35 18.50
N PHE A 261 -12.59 4.16 17.35
CA PHE A 261 -13.14 4.62 16.09
C PHE A 261 -13.86 3.48 15.37
N ARG A 262 -15.06 3.72 14.82
CA ARG A 262 -15.77 2.71 14.03
C ARG A 262 -16.57 3.30 12.87
N ILE A 263 -16.64 2.55 11.78
CA ILE A 263 -17.59 2.80 10.70
C ILE A 263 -18.94 2.18 11.05
N VAL A 264 -20.01 2.95 10.92
CA VAL A 264 -21.41 2.53 11.18
C VAL A 264 -22.26 2.73 9.95
N ASP A 265 -23.43 2.09 9.87
CA ASP A 265 -24.26 2.24 8.67
C ASP A 265 -24.86 3.65 8.53
N GLN A 266 -25.20 4.25 9.67
CA GLN A 266 -25.77 5.59 9.76
C GLN A 266 -25.37 6.22 11.09
N THR A 267 -25.30 7.54 11.09
CA THR A 267 -25.18 8.39 12.27
C THR A 267 -26.43 9.25 12.41
N LYS A 268 -26.71 9.78 13.62
CA LYS A 268 -27.81 10.75 13.79
C LYS A 268 -27.47 12.10 13.15
N ARG A 269 -26.18 12.43 13.11
CA ARG A 269 -25.62 13.58 12.41
C ARG A 269 -25.26 13.26 10.96
N SER A 270 -25.03 14.31 10.17
CA SER A 270 -24.71 14.15 8.75
C SER A 270 -23.36 13.48 8.49
N TYR A 271 -22.29 13.87 9.20
CA TYR A 271 -20.92 13.47 8.82
C TYR A 271 -20.31 12.42 9.75
N ASN A 272 -20.42 12.68 11.04
CA ASN A 272 -19.80 11.92 12.09
C ASN A 272 -20.46 12.30 13.42
N GLU A 273 -20.27 11.46 14.43
CA GLU A 273 -20.73 11.73 15.79
C GLU A 273 -19.90 10.99 16.80
N THR A 274 -20.07 11.38 18.06
CA THR A 274 -19.58 10.65 19.21
C THR A 274 -20.76 10.06 19.98
N VAL A 275 -20.63 8.81 20.42
CA VAL A 275 -21.61 8.13 21.27
C VAL A 275 -20.91 7.37 22.39
N ILE A 276 -21.60 7.16 23.52
CA ILE A 276 -21.10 6.33 24.61
C ILE A 276 -21.96 5.07 24.67
N GLU A 277 -21.34 3.92 24.47
CA GLU A 277 -22.01 2.62 24.46
C GLU A 277 -21.16 1.63 25.27
N ASP A 278 -21.81 0.91 26.19
CA ASP A 278 -21.17 -0.08 27.06
C ASP A 278 -19.88 0.42 27.72
N GLY A 279 -19.87 1.67 28.18
CA GLY A 279 -18.72 2.27 28.85
C GLY A 279 -17.54 2.65 27.95
N ILE A 280 -17.73 2.69 26.62
CA ILE A 280 -16.72 3.07 25.62
C ILE A 280 -17.17 4.32 24.88
N LEU A 281 -16.26 5.27 24.68
CA LEU A 281 -16.48 6.41 23.81
C LEU A 281 -16.22 6.01 22.36
N TYR A 282 -17.25 6.02 21.51
CA TYR A 282 -17.11 5.74 20.09
C TYR A 282 -17.11 7.04 19.30
N LEU A 283 -16.05 7.24 18.51
CA LEU A 283 -16.01 8.16 17.38
C LEU A 283 -16.51 7.39 16.16
N GLN A 284 -17.54 7.86 15.47
CA GLN A 284 -18.13 7.09 14.38
C GLN A 284 -18.57 7.92 13.19
N ALA A 285 -18.50 7.31 12.01
CA ALA A 285 -18.91 7.91 10.74
C ALA A 285 -19.52 6.84 9.81
N PRO A 286 -20.46 7.22 8.92
CA PRO A 286 -20.89 6.34 7.85
C PRO A 286 -19.84 6.24 6.73
N PRO A 287 -19.84 5.15 5.93
CA PRO A 287 -18.89 4.95 4.85
C PRO A 287 -18.78 6.12 3.86
N THR A 288 -19.89 6.80 3.60
CA THR A 288 -19.96 7.93 2.64
C THR A 288 -19.34 9.22 3.18
N GLU A 289 -19.12 9.32 4.49
CA GLU A 289 -18.63 10.53 5.16
C GLU A 289 -17.34 10.28 5.93
N PHE A 290 -16.70 9.14 5.70
CA PHE A 290 -15.42 8.81 6.30
C PHE A 290 -14.35 9.80 5.85
N GLY A 291 -13.78 10.54 6.81
CA GLY A 291 -12.83 11.63 6.55
C GLY A 291 -13.47 13.00 6.39
N SER A 292 -14.80 13.12 6.35
CA SER A 292 -15.50 14.40 6.28
C SER A 292 -15.62 15.04 7.67
N ASN A 293 -15.26 16.32 7.79
CA ASN A 293 -15.44 17.15 8.99
C ASN A 293 -14.97 16.49 10.30
N VAL A 294 -13.86 15.76 10.23
CA VAL A 294 -13.23 15.01 11.34
C VAL A 294 -12.98 15.83 12.59
N SER A 295 -12.66 17.12 12.45
CA SER A 295 -12.44 18.04 13.57
C SER A 295 -13.70 18.30 14.42
N GLN A 296 -14.88 17.96 13.90
CA GLN A 296 -16.16 18.17 14.58
C GLN A 296 -16.70 16.91 15.25
N VAL A 297 -15.96 15.78 15.20
CA VAL A 297 -16.48 14.47 15.64
C VAL A 297 -17.05 14.48 17.06
N ALA A 298 -16.40 15.19 17.97
CA ALA A 298 -16.80 15.25 19.38
C ALA A 298 -17.58 16.51 19.77
N SER A 299 -18.02 17.34 18.80
CA SER A 299 -18.66 18.64 19.11
C SER A 299 -19.96 18.55 19.93
N ASP A 300 -20.59 17.37 20.01
CA ASP A 300 -21.77 17.12 20.85
C ASP A 300 -21.45 16.39 22.17
N LEU A 301 -20.17 16.21 22.50
CA LEU A 301 -19.77 15.43 23.67
C LEU A 301 -20.42 15.95 24.96
N MET A 302 -20.45 17.27 25.16
CA MET A 302 -21.12 17.87 26.33
C MET A 302 -22.63 17.58 26.41
N ASN A 303 -23.30 17.32 25.28
CA ASN A 303 -24.75 17.05 25.26
C ASN A 303 -25.07 15.59 25.63
N ILE A 304 -24.08 14.70 25.64
CA ILE A 304 -24.26 13.27 25.89
C ILE A 304 -23.65 12.80 27.23
N LEU A 305 -23.02 13.71 27.98
CA LEU A 305 -22.59 13.53 29.37
C LEU A 305 -23.69 14.02 30.32
#